data_AF-A0A3M1CE08-F1
#
_entry.id   AF-A0A3M1CE08-F1
#
_cell.length_a   1.000
_cell.length_b   1.000
_cell.length_c   1.000
_cell.angle_alpha   90.00
_cell.angle_beta   90.00
_cell.angle_gamma   90.00
#
_symmetry.space_group_name_H-M   'P 1'
#
loop_
_entity.id
_entity.type
_entity.pdbx_description
1 polymer ?
#
loop_
_entity_poly.entity_id
_entity_poly.type
_entity_poly.pdbx_seq_one_letter_code
_entity_poly.pdbx_strand_id
1 'polypeptide(L)'
;MLREGILRFRCAITLWPLLYTLRLVLALLFTLPVLMLTSQQLDSSQFARPLLQYWSLDVIGELIGTREDLLPQAMAMLLSFAVIAFLVKQFLNGGVYDTYLSGRPFSVSRFFGEGGSRFTANLQVSLVMLPVYAVLLFIAITVGRLIPRQALGAFGTGAAVSVLLRFYVWYPFLIFGAVFSDVFRMRRNTHPQERLGLSLRRSLDVYRRHWVKLNVNYYVIFLP
;
A
#
# COMPACT_ATOMS: atom_id res chain seq x y z
N MET A 1 4.30 16.44 -21.92
CA MET A 1 4.52 16.03 -20.52
C MET A 1 3.61 14.91 -20.01
N LEU A 2 2.29 15.07 -19.75
CA LEU A 2 1.48 13.98 -19.15
C LEU A 2 1.29 12.76 -20.08
N ARG A 3 1.13 12.99 -21.40
CA ARG A 3 1.10 11.91 -22.42
C ARG A 3 2.43 11.17 -22.53
N GLU A 4 3.56 11.88 -22.46
CA GLU A 4 4.90 11.29 -22.50
C GLU A 4 5.24 10.54 -21.20
N GLY A 5 4.78 11.04 -20.05
CA GLY A 5 4.95 10.37 -18.76
C GLY A 5 4.26 9.01 -18.70
N ILE A 6 3.05 8.89 -19.27
CA ILE A 6 2.30 7.61 -19.36
C ILE A 6 2.98 6.63 -20.33
N LEU A 7 3.51 7.11 -21.45
CA LEU A 7 4.28 6.28 -22.40
C LEU A 7 5.61 5.80 -21.79
N ARG A 8 6.33 6.65 -21.06
CA ARG A 8 7.55 6.28 -20.32
C ARG A 8 7.27 5.32 -19.16
N PHE A 9 6.06 5.36 -18.58
CA PHE A 9 5.62 4.40 -17.56
C PHE A 9 5.57 2.96 -18.09
N ARG A 10 5.19 2.77 -19.36
CA ARG A 10 5.24 1.45 -20.04
C ARG A 10 6.67 0.98 -20.33
N CYS A 11 7.60 1.89 -20.62
CA CYS A 11 8.99 1.53 -20.94
C CYS A 11 9.85 1.16 -19.73
N ALA A 12 9.44 1.49 -18.50
CA ALA A 12 10.18 1.14 -17.28
C ALA A 12 9.74 -0.19 -16.65
N ILE A 13 9.15 -1.10 -17.44
CA ILE A 13 8.79 -2.47 -17.00
C ILE A 13 9.94 -3.13 -16.24
N THR A 14 11.20 -2.85 -16.59
CA THR A 14 12.41 -3.38 -15.93
C THR A 14 12.63 -2.88 -14.49
N LEU A 15 12.08 -1.73 -14.09
CA LEU A 15 12.12 -1.26 -12.71
C LEU A 15 11.12 -2.00 -11.81
N TRP A 16 10.07 -2.59 -12.38
CA TRP A 16 9.05 -3.28 -11.59
C TRP A 16 9.61 -4.52 -10.90
N PRO A 17 10.32 -5.44 -11.59
CA PRO A 17 11.01 -6.55 -10.93
C PRO A 17 11.90 -6.07 -9.79
N LEU A 18 12.72 -5.04 -10.00
CA LEU A 18 13.60 -4.52 -8.95
C LEU A 18 12.81 -4.02 -7.72
N LEU A 19 11.72 -3.27 -7.94
CA LEU A 19 10.86 -2.77 -6.87
C LEU A 19 10.10 -3.91 -6.17
N TYR A 20 9.64 -4.93 -6.90
CA TYR A 20 8.98 -6.10 -6.34
C TYR A 20 9.96 -6.98 -5.56
N THR A 21 11.15 -7.23 -6.10
CA THR A 21 12.24 -7.95 -5.41
C THR A 21 12.64 -7.21 -4.15
N LEU A 22 12.81 -5.89 -4.20
CA LEU A 22 13.15 -5.11 -3.02
C LEU A 22 12.02 -5.15 -1.96
N ARG A 23 10.75 -5.03 -2.39
CA ARG A 23 9.60 -5.22 -1.49
C ARG A 23 9.56 -6.62 -0.88
N LEU A 24 9.88 -7.65 -1.66
CA LEU A 24 9.93 -9.04 -1.22
C LEU A 24 11.08 -9.25 -0.22
N VAL A 25 12.28 -8.75 -0.51
CA VAL A 25 13.43 -8.83 0.40
C VAL A 25 13.12 -8.12 1.72
N LEU A 26 12.53 -6.92 1.66
CA LEU A 26 12.10 -6.22 2.87
C LEU A 26 11.01 -7.00 3.60
N ALA A 27 10.00 -7.51 2.90
CA ALA A 27 8.98 -8.36 3.51
C ALA A 27 9.62 -9.53 4.24
N LEU A 28 10.51 -10.28 3.58
CA LEU A 28 11.21 -11.43 4.17
C LEU A 28 12.10 -11.04 5.35
N LEU A 29 12.88 -9.96 5.27
CA LEU A 29 13.74 -9.48 6.35
C LEU A 29 12.97 -9.21 7.64
N PHE A 30 11.71 -8.78 7.52
CA PHE A 30 10.86 -8.51 8.66
C PHE A 30 9.92 -9.66 9.02
N THR A 31 9.38 -10.42 8.05
CA THR A 31 8.48 -11.53 8.34
C THR A 31 9.22 -12.77 8.81
N LEU A 32 10.47 -13.01 8.38
CA LEU A 32 11.22 -14.21 8.79
C LEU A 32 11.55 -14.21 10.30
N PRO A 33 12.09 -13.14 10.90
CA PRO A 33 12.34 -13.13 12.35
C PRO A 33 11.05 -13.34 13.16
N VAL A 34 9.94 -12.79 12.66
CA VAL A 34 8.62 -12.93 13.25
C VAL A 34 8.13 -14.36 13.17
N LEU A 35 8.14 -14.95 11.98
CA LEU A 35 7.77 -16.35 11.78
C LEU A 35 8.64 -17.29 12.61
N MET A 36 9.93 -17.00 12.75
CA MET A 36 10.85 -17.77 13.61
C MET A 36 10.49 -17.63 15.09
N LEU A 37 10.24 -16.42 15.60
CA LEU A 37 9.83 -16.20 16.98
C LEU A 37 8.47 -16.85 17.28
N THR A 38 7.49 -16.66 16.40
CA THR A 38 6.18 -17.28 16.51
C THR A 38 6.28 -18.80 16.42
N SER A 39 7.11 -19.35 15.53
CA SER A 39 7.35 -20.79 15.44
C SER A 39 7.99 -21.33 16.71
N GLN A 40 8.99 -20.65 17.29
CA GLN A 40 9.61 -21.06 18.55
C GLN A 40 8.63 -21.03 19.74
N GLN A 41 7.78 -20.00 19.80
CA GLN A 41 6.72 -19.90 20.81
C GLN A 41 5.62 -20.95 20.61
N LEU A 42 5.33 -21.33 19.36
CA LEU A 42 4.35 -22.36 19.04
C LEU A 42 4.91 -23.78 19.23
N ASP A 43 6.17 -24.06 18.90
CA ASP A 43 6.78 -25.40 19.03
C ASP A 43 6.84 -25.86 20.50
N SER A 44 6.86 -24.92 21.44
CA SER A 44 6.76 -25.19 22.88
C SER A 44 5.31 -25.27 23.40
N SER A 45 4.32 -25.07 22.52
CA SER A 45 2.89 -25.04 22.83
C SER A 45 2.21 -26.34 22.44
N GLN A 46 1.32 -26.84 23.30
CA GLN A 46 0.42 -27.96 22.99
C GLN A 46 -0.46 -27.72 21.74
N PHE A 47 -0.57 -26.46 21.28
CA PHE A 47 -1.36 -26.05 20.13
C PHE A 47 -0.61 -26.04 18.79
N ALA A 48 0.72 -26.28 18.76
CA ALA A 48 1.51 -26.22 17.52
C ALA A 48 1.08 -27.24 16.45
N ARG A 49 0.95 -28.52 16.84
CA ARG A 49 0.55 -29.60 15.92
C ARG A 49 -0.85 -29.39 15.34
N PRO A 50 -1.88 -29.05 16.16
CA PRO A 50 -3.20 -28.71 15.63
C PRO A 50 -3.20 -27.53 14.67
N LEU A 51 -2.48 -26.44 14.97
CA LEU A 51 -2.40 -25.25 14.09
C LEU A 51 -1.75 -25.55 12.73
N LEU A 52 -0.73 -26.42 12.70
CA LEU A 52 -0.04 -26.81 11.47
C LEU A 52 -0.83 -27.83 10.64
N GLN A 53 -1.65 -28.68 11.29
CA GLN A 53 -2.44 -29.71 10.61
C GLN A 53 -3.84 -29.22 10.22
N TYR A 54 -4.43 -28.32 11.01
CA TYR A 54 -5.77 -27.80 10.84
C TYR A 54 -5.72 -26.28 10.98
N TRP A 55 -5.78 -25.58 9.85
CA TRP A 55 -6.01 -24.12 9.81
C TRP A 55 -7.46 -23.82 10.22
N SER A 56 -7.79 -24.07 11.49
CA SER A 56 -9.09 -23.83 12.09
C SER A 56 -9.07 -22.50 12.84
N LEU A 57 -10.12 -21.69 12.63
CA LEU A 57 -10.31 -20.42 13.35
C LEU A 57 -10.50 -20.63 14.86
N ASP A 58 -10.98 -21.82 15.26
CA ASP A 58 -11.19 -22.16 16.67
C ASP A 58 -9.84 -22.31 17.41
N VAL A 59 -8.84 -22.91 16.77
CA VAL A 59 -7.48 -23.03 17.35
C VAL A 59 -6.81 -21.66 17.47
N ILE A 60 -7.05 -20.76 16.51
CA ILE A 60 -6.56 -19.37 16.58
C ILE A 60 -7.26 -18.62 17.72
N GLY A 61 -8.58 -18.80 17.87
CA GLY A 61 -9.36 -18.20 18.95
C GLY A 61 -8.91 -18.69 20.34
N GLU A 62 -8.67 -19.99 20.48
CA GLU A 62 -8.20 -20.61 21.73
C GLU A 62 -6.76 -20.19 22.07
N LEU A 63 -5.87 -20.08 21.07
CA LEU A 63 -4.52 -19.56 21.24
C LEU A 63 -4.53 -18.10 21.72
N ILE A 64 -5.39 -17.25 21.14
CA ILE A 64 -5.55 -15.85 21.57
C ILE A 64 -6.10 -15.78 23.00
N GLY A 65 -7.05 -16.67 23.36
CA GLY A 65 -7.64 -16.73 24.69
C GLY A 65 -6.70 -17.28 25.78
N THR A 66 -5.76 -18.16 25.43
CA THR A 66 -4.78 -18.72 26.39
C THR A 66 -3.47 -17.94 26.46
N ARG A 67 -3.14 -17.16 25.43
CA ARG A 67 -1.92 -16.36 25.32
C ARG A 67 -2.25 -14.92 24.94
N GLU A 68 -2.93 -14.23 25.86
CA GLU A 68 -3.38 -12.85 25.68
C GLU A 68 -2.22 -11.87 25.36
N ASP A 69 -0.99 -12.22 25.72
CA ASP A 69 0.23 -11.46 25.47
C ASP A 69 0.72 -11.54 24.02
N LEU A 70 0.36 -12.60 23.28
CA LEU A 70 0.77 -12.77 21.88
C LEU A 70 0.09 -11.79 20.94
N LEU A 71 -1.17 -11.42 21.20
CA LEU A 71 -1.92 -10.53 20.31
C LEU A 71 -1.34 -9.10 20.30
N PRO A 72 -1.08 -8.43 21.45
CA PRO A 72 -0.39 -7.14 21.46
C PRO A 72 1.00 -7.20 20.83
N GLN A 73 1.77 -8.27 21.07
CA GLN A 73 3.10 -8.44 20.47
C GLN A 73 3.01 -8.55 18.94
N ALA A 74 2.11 -9.39 18.43
CA ALA A 74 1.86 -9.53 16.99
C ALA A 74 1.38 -8.22 16.35
N MET A 75 0.49 -7.48 17.02
CA MET A 75 0.03 -6.17 16.54
C MET A 75 1.15 -5.12 16.52
N ALA A 76 1.95 -5.03 17.58
CA ALA A 76 3.07 -4.09 17.67
C ALA A 76 4.11 -4.37 16.57
N MET A 77 4.34 -5.65 16.29
CA MET A 77 5.24 -6.12 15.25
C MET A 77 4.72 -5.84 13.84
N LEU A 78 3.43 -6.11 13.57
CA LEU A 78 2.78 -5.73 12.31
C LEU A 78 2.82 -4.21 12.09
N LEU A 79 2.59 -3.44 13.15
CA LEU A 79 2.68 -1.97 13.09
C LEU A 79 4.11 -1.52 12.80
N SER A 80 5.11 -2.11 13.46
CA SER A 80 6.53 -1.82 13.23
C SER A 80 6.93 -2.11 11.78
N PHE A 81 6.52 -3.27 11.25
CA PHE A 81 6.73 -3.62 9.84
C PHE A 81 6.05 -2.62 8.90
N ALA A 82 4.78 -2.27 9.18
CA ALA A 82 4.05 -1.31 8.38
C ALA A 82 4.74 0.06 8.34
N VAL A 83 5.27 0.53 9.47
CA VAL A 83 6.05 1.78 9.55
C VAL A 83 7.32 1.68 8.72
N ILE A 84 8.10 0.62 8.87
CA ILE A 84 9.37 0.48 8.12
C ILE A 84 9.10 0.37 6.62
N ALA A 85 8.16 -0.49 6.21
CA ALA A 85 7.76 -0.63 4.82
C ALA A 85 7.26 0.70 4.24
N PHE A 86 6.51 1.47 5.03
CA PHE A 86 6.06 2.81 4.67
C PHE A 86 7.23 3.78 4.47
N LEU A 87 8.21 3.82 5.37
CA LEU A 87 9.40 4.67 5.26
C LEU A 87 10.24 4.29 4.04
N VAL A 88 10.54 3.00 3.86
CA VAL A 88 11.30 2.54 2.70
C VAL A 88 10.58 2.88 1.39
N LYS A 89 9.25 2.75 1.35
CA LYS A 89 8.46 3.20 0.19
C LYS A 89 8.64 4.70 -0.09
N GLN A 90 8.69 5.55 0.93
CA GLN A 90 8.91 6.99 0.72
C GLN A 90 10.29 7.31 0.15
N PHE A 91 11.30 6.56 0.58
CA PHE A 91 12.65 6.66 0.06
C PHE A 91 12.69 6.23 -1.41
N LEU A 92 12.18 5.02 -1.71
CA LEU A 92 12.21 4.48 -3.08
C LEU A 92 11.41 5.35 -4.06
N ASN A 93 10.29 5.92 -3.61
CA ASN A 93 9.49 6.83 -4.41
C ASN A 93 10.31 7.99 -5.00
N GLY A 94 11.33 8.51 -4.30
CA GLY A 94 12.18 9.59 -4.82
C GLY A 94 12.95 9.19 -6.07
N GLY A 95 13.65 8.05 -6.00
CA GLY A 95 14.40 7.49 -7.13
C GLY A 95 13.48 7.04 -8.28
N VAL A 96 12.32 6.48 -7.94
CA VAL A 96 11.26 6.09 -8.88
C VAL A 96 10.84 7.32 -9.70
N TYR A 97 10.35 8.39 -9.05
CA TYR A 97 9.90 9.57 -9.78
C TYR A 97 11.02 10.27 -10.54
N ASP A 98 12.25 10.35 -10.01
CA ASP A 98 13.36 10.93 -10.77
C ASP A 98 13.65 10.13 -12.05
N THR A 99 13.69 8.80 -11.95
CA THR A 99 13.92 7.93 -13.12
C THR A 99 12.86 8.17 -14.19
N TYR A 100 11.59 8.30 -13.79
CA TYR A 100 10.48 8.57 -14.73
C TYR A 100 10.52 9.97 -15.33
N LEU A 101 10.78 10.99 -14.51
CA LEU A 101 10.68 12.39 -14.91
C LEU A 101 11.91 12.87 -15.69
N SER A 102 13.10 12.37 -15.35
CA SER A 102 14.35 12.85 -15.94
C SER A 102 14.58 12.37 -17.37
N GLY A 103 13.97 11.24 -17.77
CA GLY A 103 14.14 10.65 -19.11
C GLY A 103 15.58 10.19 -19.41
N ARG A 104 16.43 10.10 -18.39
CA ARG A 104 17.83 9.68 -18.52
C ARG A 104 17.95 8.16 -18.28
N PRO A 105 19.02 7.50 -18.74
CA PRO A 105 19.27 6.09 -18.45
C PRO A 105 19.30 5.81 -16.94
N PHE A 106 18.81 4.63 -16.55
CA PHE A 106 18.81 4.21 -15.15
C PHE A 106 20.24 4.04 -14.63
N SER A 107 20.50 4.57 -13.44
CA SER A 107 21.74 4.36 -12.70
C SER A 107 21.41 4.13 -11.23
N VAL A 108 21.97 3.08 -10.64
CA VAL A 108 21.73 2.69 -9.24
C VAL A 108 22.15 3.82 -8.29
N SER A 109 23.33 4.39 -8.46
CA SER A 109 23.85 5.45 -7.58
C SER A 109 22.92 6.66 -7.56
N ARG A 110 22.40 7.04 -8.73
CA ARG A 110 21.43 8.13 -8.85
C ARG A 110 20.08 7.78 -8.27
N PHE A 111 19.56 6.57 -8.52
CA PHE A 111 18.27 6.14 -8.00
C PHE A 111 18.23 6.24 -6.46
N PHE A 112 19.25 5.72 -5.79
CA PHE A 112 19.36 5.80 -4.34
C PHE A 112 19.70 7.22 -3.85
N GLY A 113 20.51 7.98 -4.58
CA GLY A 113 20.80 9.39 -4.27
C GLY A 113 19.56 10.28 -4.30
N GLU A 114 18.73 10.17 -5.34
CA GLU A 114 17.46 10.89 -5.46
C GLU A 114 16.39 10.33 -4.50
N GLY A 115 16.47 9.05 -4.16
CA GLY A 115 15.65 8.47 -3.09
C GLY A 115 15.89 9.16 -1.75
N GLY A 116 17.16 9.38 -1.40
CA GLY A 116 17.55 10.08 -0.18
C GLY A 116 17.19 11.57 -0.21
N SER A 117 17.56 12.28 -1.27
CA SER A 117 17.37 13.74 -1.36
C SER A 117 15.88 14.15 -1.32
N ARG A 118 14.98 13.28 -1.78
CA ARG A 118 13.53 13.55 -1.84
C ARG A 118 12.71 12.83 -0.77
N PHE A 119 13.36 12.08 0.12
CA PHE A 119 12.71 11.31 1.18
C PHE A 119 11.75 12.18 2.02
N THR A 120 12.23 13.30 2.54
CA THR A 120 11.45 14.21 3.39
C THR A 120 10.24 14.79 2.63
N ALA A 121 10.41 15.15 1.36
CA ALA A 121 9.30 15.66 0.54
C ALA A 121 8.21 14.60 0.34
N ASN A 122 8.61 13.35 0.09
CA ASN A 122 7.68 12.22 -0.05
C ASN A 122 6.98 11.89 1.29
N LEU A 123 7.70 12.03 2.41
CA LEU A 123 7.12 11.84 3.75
C LEU A 123 6.08 12.92 4.07
N GLN A 124 6.37 14.19 3.77
CA GLN A 124 5.42 15.29 3.90
C GLN A 124 4.14 15.05 3.09
N VAL A 125 4.28 14.58 1.84
CA VAL A 125 3.13 14.22 1.01
C VAL A 125 2.33 13.09 1.65
N SER A 126 2.97 12.05 2.18
CA SER A 126 2.26 10.98 2.89
C SER A 126 1.46 11.49 4.07
N LEU A 127 2.06 12.37 4.90
CA LEU A 127 1.39 12.93 6.08
C LEU A 127 0.15 13.76 5.69
N VAL A 128 0.23 14.54 4.62
CA VAL A 128 -0.91 15.28 4.07
C VAL A 128 -1.98 14.34 3.50
N MET A 129 -1.57 13.21 2.92
CA MET A 129 -2.49 12.24 2.34
C MET A 129 -3.18 11.34 3.37
N LEU A 130 -2.63 11.18 4.58
CA LEU A 130 -3.27 10.39 5.65
C LEU A 130 -4.72 10.80 5.92
N PRO A 131 -5.06 12.09 6.18
CA PRO A 131 -6.45 12.49 6.37
C PRO A 131 -7.31 12.27 5.11
N VAL A 132 -6.74 12.43 3.91
CA VAL A 132 -7.45 12.15 2.65
C VAL A 132 -7.81 10.68 2.55
N TYR A 133 -6.87 9.77 2.85
CA TYR A 133 -7.13 8.34 2.90
C TYR A 133 -8.14 7.97 3.98
N ALA A 134 -8.08 8.59 5.15
CA ALA A 134 -9.06 8.36 6.22
C ALA A 134 -10.49 8.74 5.78
N VAL A 135 -10.65 9.89 5.12
CA VAL A 135 -11.95 10.33 4.57
C VAL A 135 -12.43 9.39 3.47
N LEU A 136 -11.56 9.01 2.53
CA LEU A 136 -11.91 8.08 1.45
C LEU A 136 -12.29 6.69 1.99
N LEU A 137 -11.57 6.19 3.00
CA LEU A 137 -11.88 4.94 3.67
C LEU A 137 -13.22 5.02 4.42
N PHE A 138 -13.49 6.13 5.10
CA PHE A 138 -14.78 6.35 5.77
C PHE A 138 -15.93 6.33 4.76
N ILE A 139 -15.79 7.02 3.63
CA ILE A 139 -16.78 7.02 2.54
C ILE A 139 -16.94 5.59 2.00
N ALA A 140 -15.84 4.90 1.70
CA ALA A 140 -15.83 3.54 1.20
C ALA A 140 -16.59 2.58 2.14
N ILE A 141 -16.30 2.63 3.44
CA ILE A 141 -16.99 1.82 4.46
C ILE A 141 -18.48 2.16 4.50
N THR A 142 -18.83 3.44 4.48
CA THR A 142 -20.22 3.90 4.53
C THR A 142 -21.02 3.42 3.31
N VAL A 143 -20.46 3.56 2.11
CA VAL A 143 -21.08 3.06 0.87
C VAL A 143 -21.12 1.53 0.86
N GLY A 144 -20.06 0.86 1.30
CA GLY A 144 -20.03 -0.60 1.39
C GLY A 144 -21.04 -1.20 2.38
N ARG A 145 -21.46 -0.44 3.40
CA ARG A 145 -22.55 -0.85 4.32
C ARG A 145 -23.92 -0.91 3.65
N LEU A 146 -24.11 -0.21 2.52
CA LEU A 146 -25.35 -0.30 1.73
C LEU A 146 -25.52 -1.69 1.08
N ILE A 147 -24.46 -2.49 0.99
CA ILE A 147 -24.52 -3.88 0.55
C ILE A 147 -24.96 -4.74 1.76
N PRO A 148 -26.16 -5.33 1.77
CA PRO A 148 -26.66 -6.04 2.94
C PRO A 148 -25.77 -7.24 3.26
N ARG A 149 -25.46 -7.43 4.55
CA ARG A 149 -24.62 -8.53 5.04
C ARG A 149 -25.24 -9.91 4.76
N GLN A 150 -26.56 -9.95 4.61
CA GLN A 150 -27.36 -11.16 4.42
C GLN A 150 -27.93 -11.29 3.00
N ALA A 151 -27.64 -10.35 2.09
CA ALA A 151 -28.23 -10.37 0.74
C ALA A 151 -28.01 -11.69 -0.02
N LEU A 152 -26.95 -12.43 0.33
CA LEU A 152 -26.57 -13.69 -0.32
C LEU A 152 -26.40 -14.86 0.68
N GLY A 153 -26.70 -14.65 1.97
CA GLY A 153 -26.52 -15.65 3.05
C GLY A 153 -25.50 -15.26 4.11
N ALA A 154 -25.68 -15.77 5.34
CA ALA A 154 -24.85 -15.46 6.51
C ALA A 154 -23.56 -16.29 6.61
N PHE A 155 -23.49 -17.43 5.92
CA PHE A 155 -22.36 -18.37 5.94
C PHE A 155 -22.05 -18.91 4.54
N GLY A 156 -20.85 -19.46 4.37
CA GLY A 156 -20.42 -20.10 3.12
C GLY A 156 -20.22 -19.12 1.97
N THR A 157 -20.53 -19.56 0.75
CA THR A 157 -20.30 -18.83 -0.51
C THR A 157 -20.98 -17.46 -0.53
N GLY A 158 -22.16 -17.34 0.08
CA GLY A 158 -22.91 -16.09 0.18
C GLY A 158 -22.19 -14.98 0.94
N ALA A 159 -21.59 -15.33 2.08
CA ALA A 159 -20.78 -14.41 2.88
C ALA A 159 -19.52 -13.99 2.12
N ALA A 160 -18.86 -14.93 1.43
CA ALA A 160 -17.69 -14.64 0.60
C ALA A 160 -18.03 -13.65 -0.54
N VAL A 161 -19.14 -13.85 -1.25
CA VAL A 161 -19.56 -12.93 -2.32
C VAL A 161 -19.93 -11.55 -1.76
N SER A 162 -20.59 -11.47 -0.61
CA SER A 162 -20.89 -10.17 0.05
C SER A 162 -19.61 -9.40 0.43
N VAL A 163 -18.59 -10.10 0.94
CA VAL A 163 -17.28 -9.51 1.24
C VAL A 163 -16.58 -9.05 -0.04
N LEU A 164 -16.59 -9.86 -1.09
CA LEU A 164 -16.01 -9.49 -2.38
C LEU A 164 -16.69 -8.25 -2.97
N LEU A 165 -18.02 -8.17 -2.96
CA LEU A 165 -18.76 -7.00 -3.44
C LEU A 165 -18.41 -5.73 -2.65
N ARG A 166 -18.28 -5.83 -1.33
CA ARG A 166 -17.83 -4.71 -0.49
C ARG A 166 -16.41 -4.29 -0.82
N PHE A 167 -15.52 -5.25 -1.04
CA PHE A 167 -14.15 -4.98 -1.48
C PHE A 167 -14.15 -4.28 -2.84
N TYR A 168 -14.95 -4.72 -3.81
CA TYR A 168 -15.13 -4.07 -5.11
C TYR A 168 -15.65 -2.63 -4.99
N VAL A 169 -16.47 -2.32 -3.98
CA VAL A 169 -16.91 -0.95 -3.70
C VAL A 169 -15.81 -0.12 -3.03
N TRP A 170 -15.01 -0.70 -2.14
CA TRP A 170 -13.94 0.01 -1.44
C TRP A 170 -12.75 0.33 -2.35
N TYR A 171 -12.43 -0.60 -3.23
CA TYR A 171 -11.25 -0.55 -4.08
C TYR A 171 -11.14 0.73 -4.94
N PRO A 172 -12.22 1.24 -5.59
CA PRO A 172 -12.20 2.52 -6.29
C PRO A 172 -11.77 3.71 -5.45
N PHE A 173 -12.22 3.80 -4.19
CA PHE A 173 -11.86 4.90 -3.30
C PHE A 173 -10.38 4.86 -2.92
N LEU A 174 -9.83 3.66 -2.72
CA LEU A 174 -8.41 3.47 -2.48
C LEU A 174 -7.58 3.87 -3.71
N ILE A 175 -8.05 3.52 -4.92
CA ILE A 175 -7.41 3.95 -6.17
C ILE A 175 -7.42 5.47 -6.30
N PHE A 176 -8.55 6.14 -6.05
CA PHE A 176 -8.62 7.61 -6.13
C PHE A 176 -7.57 8.27 -5.23
N GLY A 177 -7.44 7.78 -3.99
CA GLY A 177 -6.42 8.27 -3.06
C GLY A 177 -5.00 8.01 -3.55
N ALA A 178 -4.73 6.80 -4.07
CA ALA A 178 -3.42 6.42 -4.58
C ALA A 178 -3.01 7.27 -5.79
N VAL A 179 -3.89 7.41 -6.79
CA VAL A 179 -3.65 8.21 -7.99
C VAL A 179 -3.40 9.67 -7.63
N PHE A 180 -4.22 10.25 -6.75
CA PHE A 180 -4.00 11.61 -6.31
C PHE A 180 -2.67 11.78 -5.55
N SER A 181 -2.33 10.82 -4.67
CA SER A 181 -1.03 10.79 -3.98
C SER A 181 0.11 10.80 -4.98
N ASP A 182 0.05 9.99 -6.03
CA ASP A 182 1.10 9.88 -7.03
C ASP A 182 1.23 11.15 -7.89
N VAL A 183 0.12 11.79 -8.26
CA VAL A 183 0.13 13.11 -8.92
C VAL A 183 0.81 14.14 -8.03
N PHE A 184 0.47 14.17 -6.74
CA PHE A 184 1.04 15.12 -5.80
C PHE A 184 2.54 14.90 -5.59
N ARG A 185 2.96 13.63 -5.48
CA ARG A 185 4.38 13.26 -5.38
C ARG A 185 5.13 13.63 -6.64
N MET A 186 4.63 13.28 -7.83
CA MET A 186 5.26 13.66 -9.11
C MET A 186 5.47 15.18 -9.18
N ARG A 187 4.47 15.97 -8.75
CA ARG A 187 4.61 17.43 -8.73
C ARG A 187 5.69 17.90 -7.76
N ARG A 188 5.71 17.40 -6.51
CA ARG A 188 6.74 17.76 -5.52
C ARG A 188 8.15 17.37 -5.98
N ASN A 189 8.25 16.25 -6.70
CA ASN A 189 9.49 15.79 -7.30
C ASN A 189 9.95 16.66 -8.49
N THR A 190 9.01 17.22 -9.26
CA THR A 190 9.31 18.13 -10.39
C THR A 190 9.64 19.55 -9.93
N HIS A 191 9.02 19.99 -8.84
CA HIS A 191 9.17 21.34 -8.29
C HIS A 191 9.47 21.29 -6.78
N PRO A 192 10.69 20.87 -6.38
CA PRO A 192 11.03 20.68 -4.97
C PRO A 192 10.96 21.98 -4.15
N GLN A 193 11.22 23.12 -4.79
CA GLN A 193 11.21 24.45 -4.18
C GLN A 193 9.79 25.02 -3.96
N GLU A 194 8.75 24.42 -4.54
CA GLU A 194 7.38 24.90 -4.31
C GLU A 194 6.95 24.69 -2.84
N ARG A 195 6.14 25.61 -2.31
CA ARG A 195 5.50 25.40 -1.01
C ARG A 195 4.50 24.26 -1.08
N LEU A 196 4.42 23.43 -0.04
CA LEU A 196 3.58 22.23 0.01
C LEU A 196 2.11 22.49 -0.35
N GLY A 197 1.51 23.56 0.19
CA GLY A 197 0.12 23.94 -0.09
C GLY A 197 -0.13 24.35 -1.55
N LEU A 198 0.83 25.05 -2.17
CA LEU A 198 0.74 25.40 -3.59
C LEU A 198 0.84 24.16 -4.48
N SER A 199 1.76 23.26 -4.16
CA SER A 199 1.89 21.98 -4.84
C SER A 199 0.63 21.12 -4.68
N LEU A 200 0.01 21.09 -3.49
CA LEU A 200 -1.25 20.37 -3.26
C LEU A 200 -2.37 20.92 -4.13
N ARG A 201 -2.60 22.25 -4.09
CA ARG A 201 -3.65 22.91 -4.88
C ARG A 201 -3.49 22.65 -6.38
N ARG A 202 -2.28 22.84 -6.91
CA ARG A 202 -1.99 22.60 -8.34
C ARG A 202 -2.11 21.11 -8.70
N SER A 203 -1.75 20.20 -7.81
CA SER A 203 -1.94 18.77 -8.02
C SER A 203 -3.42 18.40 -8.06
N LEU A 204 -4.23 19.01 -7.21
CA LEU A 204 -5.68 18.84 -7.20
C LEU A 204 -6.31 19.37 -8.49
N ASP A 205 -5.86 20.53 -8.98
CA ASP A 205 -6.33 21.08 -10.26
C ASP A 205 -6.01 20.14 -11.44
N VAL A 206 -4.80 19.59 -11.47
CA VAL A 206 -4.38 18.62 -12.51
C VAL A 206 -5.20 17.33 -12.39
N TYR A 207 -5.35 16.80 -11.18
CA TYR A 207 -6.12 15.59 -10.92
C TYR A 207 -7.58 15.78 -11.32
N ARG A 208 -8.23 16.85 -10.88
CA ARG A 208 -9.63 17.16 -11.23
C ARG A 208 -9.87 17.26 -12.74
N ARG A 209 -8.91 17.81 -13.51
CA ARG A 209 -9.04 17.90 -14.98
C ARG A 209 -8.86 16.56 -15.69
N HIS A 210 -8.16 15.60 -15.10
CA HIS A 210 -7.77 14.34 -15.75
C HIS A 210 -8.17 13.09 -14.97
N TRP A 211 -9.04 13.20 -13.96
CA TRP A 211 -9.27 12.15 -12.98
C TRP A 211 -9.74 10.85 -13.63
N VAL A 212 -10.70 10.90 -14.57
CA VAL A 212 -11.17 9.70 -15.30
C VAL A 212 -10.01 8.98 -15.96
N LYS A 213 -9.23 9.70 -16.77
CA LYS A 213 -8.10 9.13 -17.51
C LYS A 213 -7.02 8.56 -16.59
N LEU A 214 -6.68 9.26 -15.52
CA LEU A 214 -5.65 8.83 -14.56
C LEU A 214 -6.08 7.56 -13.82
N ASN A 215 -7.33 7.50 -13.37
CA ASN A 215 -7.86 6.34 -12.67
C ASN A 215 -8.00 5.13 -13.60
N VAL A 216 -8.57 5.30 -14.80
CA VAL A 216 -8.67 4.22 -15.80
C VAL A 216 -7.30 3.63 -16.12
N ASN A 217 -6.28 4.48 -16.28
CA ASN A 217 -4.91 3.99 -16.49
C ASN A 217 -4.38 3.18 -15.30
N TYR A 218 -4.68 3.59 -14.06
CA TYR A 218 -4.32 2.80 -12.88
C TYR A 218 -5.03 1.45 -12.85
N TYR A 219 -6.33 1.42 -13.16
CA TYR A 219 -7.07 0.16 -13.27
C TYR A 219 -6.40 -0.78 -14.28
N VAL A 220 -6.13 -0.32 -15.49
CA VAL A 220 -5.55 -1.16 -16.56
C VAL A 220 -4.14 -1.65 -16.23
N ILE A 221 -3.35 -0.90 -15.45
CA ILE A 221 -1.95 -1.27 -15.17
C ILE A 221 -1.82 -2.14 -13.91
N PHE A 222 -2.70 -1.95 -12.92
CA PHE A 222 -2.58 -2.62 -11.61
C PHE A 222 -3.61 -3.73 -11.37
N LEU A 223 -4.63 -3.88 -12.21
CA LEU A 223 -5.49 -5.08 -12.31
C LEU A 223 -5.18 -5.84 -13.61
N PRO A 224 -4.17 -6.72 -13.63
CA PRO A 224 -4.14 -7.82 -14.59
C PRO A 224 -5.19 -8.88 -14.24
#